data_AF-B7G182-F1
#
_entry.id   AF-B7G182-F1
#
_cell.length_a   1.000
_cell.length_b   1.000
_cell.length_c   1.000
_cell.angle_alpha   90.00
_cell.angle_beta   90.00
_cell.angle_gamma   90.00
#
_symmetry.space_group_name_H-M   'P 1'
#
loop_
_entity.id
_entity.type
_entity.pdbx_description
1 polymer ?
#
loop_
_entity_poly.entity_id
_entity_poly.type
_entity_poly.pdbx_seq_one_letter_code
_entity_poly.pdbx_strand_id
1 'polypeptide(L)'
;MWKLFCAVAVFVGVIAVRVNGQQCTLCADGSASNPNGTIGAAPCSDIEAVIGSTPANSTQCRDVQLQGFLNCGCPTFPGSFCPMCADGFFSIAQPNKQIPILNDMTCEDALFAEIAVENACSDIERTAHFCGCPGAPEPICTLCANGPAPSKPTRRLPPSFTLTCADYSDLVEFSLDESECADAINGTLPIHTSTYCGCVNVSTPVPTCSLCGDAALINADMNVAEPDVTCQELFEMAPFLKDQLYCSALQANFTICCEGGAVPAPTMSPTTAPDRSPQAQTESPSTDLTSGARWHASIWLLCALSVAMVASQTP
;
A
#
# COMPACT_ATOMS: atom_id res chain seq x y z
N MET A 1 -35.53 40.02 -55.59
CA MET A 1 -36.50 39.98 -54.49
C MET A 1 -36.99 38.55 -54.33
N TRP A 2 -36.23 37.69 -53.63
CA TRP A 2 -36.74 36.42 -53.05
C TRP A 2 -35.68 35.88 -52.09
N LYS A 3 -35.94 35.97 -50.78
CA LYS A 3 -35.17 35.29 -49.73
C LYS A 3 -35.92 33.99 -49.43
N LEU A 4 -35.31 32.85 -49.74
CA LEU A 4 -35.79 31.55 -49.28
C LEU A 4 -35.00 31.19 -48.02
N PHE A 5 -35.58 31.49 -46.85
CA PHE A 5 -35.09 30.98 -45.57
C PHE A 5 -35.63 29.56 -45.40
N CYS A 6 -34.78 28.55 -45.63
CA CYS A 6 -35.05 27.19 -45.15
C CYS A 6 -34.74 27.15 -43.64
N ALA A 7 -35.72 27.52 -42.83
CA ALA A 7 -35.75 27.16 -41.42
C ALA A 7 -36.17 25.69 -41.32
N VAL A 8 -35.21 24.76 -41.36
CA VAL A 8 -35.46 23.37 -40.97
C VAL A 8 -35.42 23.34 -39.44
N ALA A 9 -36.60 23.44 -38.83
CA ALA A 9 -36.77 23.13 -37.42
C ALA A 9 -36.59 21.62 -37.24
N VAL A 10 -35.36 21.18 -36.97
CA VAL A 10 -35.09 19.82 -36.50
C VAL A 10 -35.55 19.76 -35.05
N PHE A 11 -36.82 19.42 -34.84
CA PHE A 11 -37.27 18.89 -33.57
C PHE A 11 -36.59 17.53 -33.39
N VAL A 12 -35.43 17.51 -32.71
CA VAL A 12 -34.90 16.29 -32.12
C VAL A 12 -35.85 15.94 -30.97
N GLY A 13 -36.94 15.25 -31.31
CA GLY A 13 -37.74 14.54 -30.33
C GLY A 13 -36.85 13.48 -29.72
N VAL A 14 -36.30 13.76 -28.54
CA VAL A 14 -35.64 12.75 -27.71
C VAL A 14 -36.72 11.74 -27.34
N ILE A 15 -36.83 10.67 -28.13
CA ILE A 15 -37.66 9.53 -27.80
C ILE A 15 -36.97 8.89 -26.59
N ALA A 16 -37.41 9.27 -25.40
CA ALA A 16 -37.04 8.63 -24.16
C ALA A 16 -37.64 7.21 -24.17
N VAL A 17 -36.93 6.28 -24.78
CA VAL A 17 -37.20 4.85 -24.62
C VAL A 17 -36.94 4.55 -23.16
N ARG A 18 -38.01 4.49 -22.35
CA ARG A 18 -37.94 4.01 -20.97
C ARG A 18 -37.66 2.51 -21.02
N VAL A 19 -36.38 2.17 -21.09
CA VAL A 19 -35.93 0.83 -20.77
C VAL A 19 -36.23 0.64 -19.28
N ASN A 20 -37.02 -0.38 -18.93
CA ASN A 20 -37.43 -0.70 -17.55
C ASN A 20 -36.26 -1.19 -16.66
N GLY A 21 -35.03 -0.76 -16.93
CA GLY A 21 -33.88 -0.97 -16.08
C GLY A 21 -33.77 0.13 -15.04
N GLN A 22 -33.26 -0.19 -13.84
CA GLN A 22 -32.87 0.83 -12.87
C GLN A 22 -31.88 1.79 -13.55
N GLN A 23 -32.29 3.05 -13.67
CA GLN A 23 -31.45 4.13 -14.18
C GLN A 23 -30.45 4.52 -13.10
N CYS A 24 -29.22 4.84 -13.52
CA CYS A 24 -28.21 5.29 -12.58
C CYS A 24 -28.61 6.62 -11.93
N THR A 25 -28.51 6.70 -10.62
CA THR A 25 -28.66 7.93 -9.82
C THR A 25 -27.29 8.41 -9.38
N LEU A 26 -27.12 9.73 -9.19
CA LEU A 26 -25.86 10.31 -8.73
C LEU A 26 -25.49 9.85 -7.31
N CYS A 27 -26.46 9.75 -6.41
CA CYS A 27 -26.27 9.13 -5.09
C CYS A 27 -26.75 7.67 -5.13
N ALA A 28 -25.94 6.74 -4.63
CA ALA A 28 -26.19 5.31 -4.72
C ALA A 28 -27.46 4.85 -4.00
N ASP A 29 -27.81 5.54 -2.92
CA ASP A 29 -29.02 5.31 -2.12
C ASP A 29 -30.26 6.05 -2.68
N GLY A 30 -30.12 6.79 -3.78
CA GLY A 30 -31.17 7.60 -4.38
C GLY A 30 -31.49 8.90 -3.61
N SER A 31 -30.66 9.28 -2.64
CA SER A 31 -30.78 10.58 -1.97
C SER A 31 -30.46 11.74 -2.90
N ALA A 32 -30.89 12.95 -2.52
CA ALA A 32 -30.63 14.16 -3.30
C ALA A 32 -29.17 14.60 -3.14
N SER A 33 -28.54 14.95 -4.25
CA SER A 33 -27.19 15.52 -4.26
C SER A 33 -27.18 16.99 -3.79
N ASN A 34 -26.05 17.46 -3.29
CA ASN A 34 -25.82 18.88 -3.03
C ASN A 34 -25.70 19.64 -4.36
N PRO A 35 -26.64 20.54 -4.70
CA PRO A 35 -26.64 21.22 -5.99
C PRO A 35 -25.46 22.18 -6.18
N ASN A 36 -24.79 22.58 -5.10
CA ASN A 36 -23.63 23.47 -5.16
C ASN A 36 -22.30 22.71 -5.34
N GLY A 37 -22.32 21.37 -5.32
CA GLY A 37 -21.14 20.56 -5.58
C GLY A 37 -20.75 20.59 -7.07
N THR A 38 -19.51 20.20 -7.36
CA THR A 38 -18.99 20.15 -8.74
C THR A 38 -18.13 18.92 -8.97
N ILE A 39 -18.33 18.23 -10.10
CA ILE A 39 -17.43 17.17 -10.57
C ILE A 39 -16.61 17.76 -11.73
N GLY A 40 -15.34 18.05 -11.47
CA GLY A 40 -14.52 18.85 -12.39
C GLY A 40 -15.09 20.27 -12.53
N ALA A 41 -15.47 20.66 -13.74
CA ALA A 41 -16.09 21.97 -14.02
C ALA A 41 -17.63 21.94 -14.07
N ALA A 42 -18.25 20.76 -13.98
CA ALA A 42 -19.69 20.60 -14.12
C ALA A 42 -20.38 20.59 -12.74
N PRO A 43 -21.49 21.34 -12.55
CA PRO A 43 -22.26 21.26 -11.33
C PRO A 43 -22.96 19.90 -11.23
N CYS A 44 -23.14 19.40 -10.00
CA CYS A 44 -23.72 18.07 -9.76
C CYS A 44 -25.14 17.92 -10.35
N SER A 45 -25.91 19.02 -10.43
CA SER A 45 -27.22 19.04 -11.07
C SER A 45 -27.19 18.67 -12.55
N ASP A 46 -26.15 19.10 -13.27
CA ASP A 46 -26.02 18.85 -14.70
C ASP A 46 -25.61 17.39 -14.95
N ILE A 47 -24.75 16.85 -14.08
CA ILE A 47 -24.35 15.44 -14.11
C ILE A 47 -25.57 14.54 -13.83
N GLU A 48 -26.40 14.88 -12.85
CA GLU A 48 -27.62 14.14 -12.50
C GLU A 48 -28.62 14.07 -13.68
N ALA A 49 -28.72 15.13 -14.48
CA ALA A 49 -29.57 15.14 -15.68
C ALA A 49 -29.07 14.21 -16.79
N VAL A 50 -27.75 14.01 -16.91
CA VAL A 50 -27.14 13.20 -17.96
C VAL A 50 -27.06 11.72 -17.58
N ILE A 51 -26.78 11.43 -16.31
CA ILE A 51 -26.50 10.07 -15.84
C ILE A 51 -27.72 9.14 -15.85
N GLY A 52 -28.95 9.68 -15.85
CA GLY A 52 -30.18 8.88 -15.89
C GLY A 52 -30.31 7.96 -17.12
N SER A 53 -29.49 8.15 -18.16
CA SER A 53 -29.42 7.25 -19.32
C SER A 53 -28.44 6.07 -19.14
N THR A 54 -27.62 6.09 -18.10
CA THR A 54 -26.57 5.11 -17.84
C THR A 54 -27.14 3.89 -17.09
N PRO A 55 -26.81 2.65 -17.50
CA PRO A 55 -27.24 1.46 -16.76
C PRO A 55 -26.69 1.46 -15.33
N ALA A 56 -27.54 1.17 -14.33
CA ALA A 56 -27.14 1.18 -12.91
C ALA A 56 -25.99 0.22 -12.57
N ASN A 57 -25.83 -0.87 -13.32
CA ASN A 57 -24.77 -1.86 -13.12
C ASN A 57 -23.50 -1.61 -13.95
N SER A 58 -23.40 -0.48 -14.64
CA SER A 58 -22.21 -0.14 -15.42
C SER A 58 -21.11 0.46 -14.55
N THR A 59 -19.85 0.26 -14.94
CA THR A 59 -18.70 0.92 -14.31
C THR A 59 -18.82 2.44 -14.37
N GLN A 60 -19.39 2.98 -15.45
CA GLN A 60 -19.67 4.42 -15.60
C GLN A 60 -20.61 4.96 -14.53
N CYS A 61 -21.70 4.23 -14.24
CA CYS A 61 -22.61 4.62 -13.16
C CYS A 61 -21.88 4.69 -11.82
N ARG A 62 -21.11 3.64 -11.54
CA ARG A 62 -20.36 3.50 -10.31
C ARG A 62 -19.28 4.57 -10.13
N ASP A 63 -18.53 4.88 -11.18
CA ASP A 63 -17.49 5.92 -11.17
C ASP A 63 -18.09 7.30 -10.92
N VAL A 64 -19.25 7.61 -11.52
CA VAL A 64 -19.92 8.89 -11.28
C VAL A 64 -20.57 8.93 -9.91
N GLN A 65 -21.14 7.83 -9.41
CA GLN A 65 -21.63 7.77 -8.05
C GLN A 65 -20.51 7.98 -7.04
N LEU A 66 -19.29 7.49 -7.34
CA LEU A 66 -18.13 7.74 -6.50
C LEU A 66 -17.87 9.24 -6.47
N GLN A 67 -17.75 9.89 -7.63
CA GLN A 67 -17.61 11.34 -7.72
C GLN A 67 -18.76 12.12 -7.05
N GLY A 68 -19.98 11.57 -7.04
CA GLY A 68 -21.14 12.09 -6.33
C GLY A 68 -20.95 12.07 -4.82
N PHE A 69 -20.44 10.97 -4.27
CA PHE A 69 -20.02 10.89 -2.88
C PHE A 69 -18.90 11.88 -2.56
N LEU A 70 -17.84 11.92 -3.38
CA LEU A 70 -16.67 12.79 -3.16
C LEU A 70 -17.01 14.29 -3.18
N ASN A 71 -17.77 14.73 -4.19
CA ASN A 71 -17.88 16.15 -4.53
C ASN A 71 -19.31 16.70 -4.48
N CYS A 72 -20.32 15.83 -4.45
CA CYS A 72 -21.72 16.23 -4.48
C CYS A 72 -22.44 15.94 -3.15
N GLY A 73 -21.72 15.57 -2.09
CA GLY A 73 -22.31 15.38 -0.76
C GLY A 73 -23.33 14.24 -0.68
N CYS A 74 -23.22 13.23 -1.55
CA CYS A 74 -24.01 12.01 -1.39
C CYS A 74 -23.61 11.33 -0.06
N PRO A 75 -24.58 10.91 0.77
CA PRO A 75 -24.31 10.40 2.12
C PRO A 75 -23.84 8.94 2.14
N THR A 76 -24.08 8.19 1.05
CA THR A 76 -23.79 6.76 0.97
C THR A 76 -22.74 6.48 -0.10
N PHE A 77 -21.70 5.74 0.28
CA PHE A 77 -20.65 5.29 -0.64
C PHE A 77 -21.24 4.26 -1.64
N PRO A 78 -20.97 4.38 -2.95
CA PRO A 78 -21.50 3.45 -3.94
C PRO A 78 -20.83 2.08 -3.93
N GLY A 79 -21.64 1.02 -4.05
CA GLY A 79 -21.15 -0.33 -4.36
C GLY A 79 -20.48 -1.06 -3.20
N SER A 80 -19.56 -1.97 -3.54
CA SER A 80 -18.82 -2.83 -2.61
C SER A 80 -17.43 -2.31 -2.28
N PHE A 81 -17.20 -1.00 -2.46
CA PHE A 81 -15.94 -0.38 -2.09
C PHE A 81 -15.90 -0.16 -0.58
N CYS A 82 -14.72 -0.31 -0.03
CA CYS A 82 -14.47 -0.18 1.38
C CYS A 82 -13.73 1.14 1.58
N PRO A 83 -14.38 2.18 2.12
CA PRO A 83 -13.68 3.42 2.39
C PRO A 83 -12.61 3.15 3.46
N MET A 84 -11.35 3.51 3.15
CA MET A 84 -10.26 3.36 4.12
C MET A 84 -10.50 4.17 5.39
N CYS A 85 -11.01 5.40 5.26
CA CYS A 85 -11.38 6.22 6.41
C CYS A 85 -12.90 6.22 6.59
N ALA A 86 -13.39 6.09 7.83
CA ALA A 86 -14.81 5.91 8.16
C ALA A 86 -15.77 6.98 7.59
N ASP A 87 -15.32 8.22 7.46
CA ASP A 87 -16.12 9.33 6.94
C ASP A 87 -15.89 9.59 5.44
N GLY A 88 -15.15 8.70 4.77
CA GLY A 88 -14.73 8.91 3.39
C GLY A 88 -13.80 10.12 3.24
N PHE A 89 -13.04 10.50 4.26
CA PHE A 89 -12.07 11.58 4.15
C PHE A 89 -10.91 11.20 3.24
N PHE A 90 -10.56 12.11 2.32
CA PHE A 90 -9.38 12.00 1.44
C PHE A 90 -8.12 12.63 2.04
N SER A 91 -8.28 13.40 3.13
CA SER A 91 -7.16 14.03 3.81
C SER A 91 -6.54 13.05 4.81
N ILE A 92 -5.69 12.17 4.30
CA ILE A 92 -4.84 11.27 5.10
C ILE A 92 -3.52 11.95 5.46
N ALA A 93 -2.97 11.64 6.63
CA ALA A 93 -1.73 12.26 7.10
C ALA A 93 -0.49 11.81 6.30
N GLN A 94 -0.55 10.61 5.70
CA GLN A 94 0.61 9.96 5.08
C GLN A 94 0.29 9.42 3.67
N PRO A 95 -0.11 10.28 2.70
CA PRO A 95 -0.56 9.83 1.38
C PRO A 95 0.48 9.03 0.59
N ASN A 96 1.76 9.41 0.70
CA ASN A 96 2.85 8.77 -0.03
C ASN A 96 3.45 7.54 0.68
N LYS A 97 2.93 7.12 1.84
CA LYS A 97 3.47 5.96 2.55
C LYS A 97 3.07 4.69 1.82
N GLN A 98 4.05 3.82 1.55
CA GLN A 98 3.83 2.54 0.88
C GLN A 98 3.24 1.53 1.88
N ILE A 99 2.22 0.80 1.44
CA ILE A 99 1.57 -0.25 2.21
C ILE A 99 2.31 -1.56 1.93
N PRO A 100 3.02 -2.14 2.93
CA PRO A 100 3.92 -3.28 2.71
C PRO A 100 3.23 -4.51 2.09
N ILE A 101 1.95 -4.74 2.40
CA ILE A 101 1.19 -5.91 1.94
C ILE A 101 0.56 -5.74 0.56
N LEU A 102 0.53 -4.52 0.00
CA LEU A 102 -0.20 -4.19 -1.23
C LEU A 102 0.71 -3.91 -2.44
N ASN A 103 1.88 -4.56 -2.54
CA ASN A 103 2.77 -4.50 -3.70
C ASN A 103 3.10 -3.05 -4.16
N ASP A 104 3.73 -2.26 -3.30
CA ASP A 104 4.13 -0.87 -3.56
C ASP A 104 2.97 0.14 -3.72
N MET A 105 1.73 -0.26 -3.44
CA MET A 105 0.60 0.67 -3.39
C MET A 105 0.79 1.70 -2.28
N THR A 106 0.58 2.98 -2.60
CA THR A 106 0.61 4.04 -1.59
C THR A 106 -0.72 4.14 -0.86
N CYS A 107 -0.73 4.78 0.31
CA CYS A 107 -1.95 5.11 1.02
C CYS A 107 -2.93 5.94 0.17
N GLU A 108 -2.43 6.82 -0.70
CA GLU A 108 -3.27 7.57 -1.64
C GLU A 108 -3.92 6.67 -2.68
N ASP A 109 -3.17 5.71 -3.24
CA ASP A 109 -3.71 4.73 -4.19
C ASP A 109 -4.78 3.82 -3.54
N ALA A 110 -4.56 3.46 -2.27
CA ALA A 110 -5.46 2.59 -1.52
C ALA A 110 -6.81 3.26 -1.16
N LEU A 111 -6.88 4.60 -1.11
CA LEU A 111 -8.14 5.32 -0.86
C LEU A 111 -9.25 4.96 -1.86
N PHE A 112 -8.87 4.61 -3.09
CA PHE A 112 -9.79 4.38 -4.20
C PHE A 112 -9.60 3.00 -4.84
N ALA A 113 -8.90 2.08 -4.16
CA ALA A 113 -8.68 0.74 -4.69
C ALA A 113 -10.03 0.00 -4.82
N GLU A 114 -10.40 -0.32 -6.07
CA GLU A 114 -11.51 -1.24 -6.32
C GLU A 114 -11.07 -2.62 -5.89
N ILE A 115 -11.67 -3.13 -4.81
CA ILE A 115 -11.29 -4.45 -4.35
C ILE A 115 -12.15 -5.52 -4.99
N ALA A 116 -11.50 -6.40 -5.73
CA ALA A 116 -12.12 -7.54 -6.39
C ALA A 116 -12.31 -8.78 -5.49
N VAL A 117 -11.89 -8.71 -4.21
CA VAL A 117 -11.75 -9.89 -3.33
C VAL A 117 -12.62 -9.76 -2.09
N GLU A 118 -13.29 -10.85 -1.71
CA GLU A 118 -14.02 -10.98 -0.44
C GLU A 118 -13.06 -10.77 0.76
N ASN A 119 -13.49 -10.05 1.80
CA ASN A 119 -12.75 -9.64 3.01
C ASN A 119 -11.77 -8.47 2.89
N ALA A 120 -11.59 -7.90 1.71
CA ALA A 120 -10.61 -6.83 1.61
C ALA A 120 -11.04 -5.50 2.25
N CYS A 121 -12.33 -5.35 2.62
CA CYS A 121 -12.75 -4.23 3.47
C CYS A 121 -12.04 -4.23 4.81
N SER A 122 -11.93 -5.39 5.46
CA SER A 122 -11.21 -5.47 6.74
C SER A 122 -9.71 -5.21 6.57
N ASP A 123 -9.15 -5.54 5.41
CA ASP A 123 -7.74 -5.26 5.12
C ASP A 123 -7.52 -3.76 4.92
N ILE A 124 -8.39 -3.10 4.15
CA ILE A 124 -8.34 -1.66 3.94
C ILE A 124 -8.64 -0.89 5.24
N GLU A 125 -9.62 -1.28 6.03
CA GLU A 125 -9.90 -0.64 7.32
C GLU A 125 -8.70 -0.74 8.27
N ARG A 126 -7.90 -1.82 8.20
CA ARG A 126 -6.65 -1.95 8.96
C ARG A 126 -5.57 -0.98 8.47
N THR A 127 -5.49 -0.73 7.16
CA THR A 127 -4.58 0.28 6.60
C THR A 127 -4.92 1.71 7.05
N ALA A 128 -6.14 1.95 7.55
CA ALA A 128 -6.61 3.27 7.95
C ALA A 128 -5.72 3.94 9.00
N HIS A 129 -5.33 3.21 10.05
CA HIS A 129 -4.45 3.75 11.09
C HIS A 129 -3.06 4.04 10.52
N PHE A 130 -2.51 3.08 9.79
CA PHE A 130 -1.20 3.18 9.15
C PHE A 130 -1.09 4.39 8.21
N CYS A 131 -2.14 4.67 7.45
CA CYS A 131 -2.22 5.81 6.54
C CYS A 131 -2.58 7.13 7.23
N GLY A 132 -2.91 7.09 8.54
CA GLY A 132 -3.24 8.26 9.35
C GLY A 132 -4.63 8.82 9.06
N CYS A 133 -5.62 7.96 8.85
CA CYS A 133 -7.03 8.35 8.80
C CYS A 133 -7.47 8.94 10.17
N PRO A 134 -8.22 10.06 10.17
CA PRO A 134 -8.77 10.60 11.41
C PRO A 134 -9.77 9.63 12.03
N GLY A 135 -9.63 9.36 13.33
CA GLY A 135 -10.54 8.46 14.06
C GLY A 135 -10.36 6.98 13.72
N ALA A 136 -9.31 6.60 12.97
CA ALA A 136 -8.97 5.20 12.79
C ALA A 136 -8.74 4.52 14.14
N PRO A 137 -9.21 3.27 14.33
CA PRO A 137 -8.93 2.53 15.54
C PRO A 137 -7.42 2.37 15.72
N GLU A 138 -6.96 2.37 16.97
CA GLU A 138 -5.57 2.04 17.29
C GLU A 138 -5.25 0.61 16.82
N PRO A 139 -4.03 0.35 16.35
CA PRO A 139 -3.65 -0.95 15.85
C PRO A 139 -3.66 -1.95 17.01
N ILE A 140 -4.14 -3.16 16.72
CA ILE A 140 -4.21 -4.25 17.71
C ILE A 140 -2.81 -4.61 18.19
N CYS A 141 -1.83 -4.53 17.28
CA CYS A 141 -0.45 -4.88 17.53
C CYS A 141 0.47 -3.68 17.31
N THR A 142 1.38 -3.46 18.25
CA THR A 142 2.43 -2.43 18.12
C THR A 142 3.74 -3.03 18.61
N LEU A 143 4.85 -2.68 17.95
CA LEU A 143 6.18 -3.14 18.38
C LEU A 143 6.52 -2.67 19.81
N CYS A 144 6.07 -1.45 20.16
CA CYS A 144 6.24 -0.86 21.47
C CYS A 144 4.89 -0.77 22.22
N ALA A 145 4.73 -1.55 23.28
CA ALA A 145 3.52 -1.54 24.08
C ALA A 145 3.17 -0.12 24.57
N ASN A 146 1.95 0.35 24.24
CA ASN A 146 1.41 1.68 24.53
C ASN A 146 1.86 2.84 23.61
N GLY A 147 2.32 2.53 22.39
CA GLY A 147 2.15 3.46 21.26
C GLY A 147 3.23 4.51 20.95
N PRO A 148 4.35 4.70 21.67
CA PRO A 148 5.42 5.51 21.11
C PRO A 148 6.17 4.70 20.04
N ALA A 149 6.44 5.34 18.91
CA ALA A 149 7.35 4.83 17.90
C ALA A 149 8.71 4.44 18.55
N PRO A 150 9.41 3.43 18.00
CA PRO A 150 10.71 3.01 18.52
C PRO A 150 11.69 4.19 18.54
N SER A 151 12.42 4.37 19.65
CA SER A 151 13.39 5.46 19.78
C SER A 151 14.63 5.30 18.90
N LYS A 152 14.83 4.10 18.33
CA LYS A 152 15.94 3.76 17.42
C LYS A 152 15.40 3.20 16.11
N PRO A 153 14.66 4.02 15.33
CA PRO A 153 13.94 3.56 14.14
C PRO A 153 14.87 3.05 13.03
N THR A 154 16.09 3.57 12.93
CA THR A 154 17.04 3.25 11.84
C THR A 154 17.87 1.99 12.09
N ARG A 155 17.74 1.33 13.24
CA ARG A 155 18.48 0.10 13.53
C ARG A 155 17.99 -1.04 12.65
N ARG A 156 18.91 -1.78 12.05
CA ARG A 156 18.61 -2.89 11.14
C ARG A 156 18.41 -4.20 11.90
N LEU A 157 17.51 -5.04 11.42
CA LEU A 157 17.08 -6.26 12.09
C LEU A 157 17.66 -7.51 11.42
N PRO A 158 18.18 -8.48 12.19
CA PRO A 158 18.60 -9.76 11.66
C PRO A 158 17.40 -10.60 11.19
N PRO A 159 17.58 -11.63 10.35
CA PRO A 159 18.86 -12.10 9.82
C PRO A 159 19.31 -11.37 8.54
N SER A 160 18.40 -10.72 7.82
CA SER A 160 18.71 -10.11 6.52
C SER A 160 19.31 -8.71 6.63
N PHE A 161 19.11 -8.00 7.75
CA PHE A 161 19.48 -6.59 7.92
C PHE A 161 18.94 -5.66 6.83
N THR A 162 17.90 -6.09 6.12
CA THR A 162 17.18 -5.29 5.11
C THR A 162 16.07 -4.46 5.72
N LEU A 163 15.51 -4.91 6.85
CA LEU A 163 14.45 -4.23 7.57
C LEU A 163 15.02 -3.41 8.71
N THR A 164 14.53 -2.18 8.86
CA THR A 164 14.80 -1.36 10.03
C THR A 164 13.75 -1.58 11.12
N CYS A 165 14.02 -1.08 12.33
CA CYS A 165 13.06 -1.04 13.41
C CYS A 165 11.78 -0.27 13.05
N ALA A 166 11.88 0.78 12.22
CA ALA A 166 10.72 1.49 11.69
C ALA A 166 9.91 0.60 10.75
N ASP A 167 10.56 -0.02 9.76
CA ASP A 167 9.89 -0.90 8.80
C ASP A 167 9.22 -2.07 9.50
N TYR A 168 9.85 -2.61 10.54
CA TYR A 168 9.28 -3.69 11.32
C TYR A 168 8.14 -3.24 12.23
N SER A 169 8.21 -2.04 12.81
CA SER A 169 7.07 -1.47 13.55
C SER A 169 5.86 -1.34 12.62
N ASP A 170 6.08 -0.80 11.42
CA ASP A 170 5.08 -0.68 10.37
C ASP A 170 4.50 -2.06 9.98
N LEU A 171 5.34 -3.08 9.79
CA LEU A 171 4.90 -4.45 9.49
C LEU A 171 4.08 -5.08 10.62
N VAL A 172 4.49 -4.86 11.88
CA VAL A 172 3.80 -5.41 13.06
C VAL A 172 2.43 -4.76 13.24
N GLU A 173 2.30 -3.46 12.97
CA GLU A 173 1.02 -2.76 12.96
C GLU A 173 0.03 -3.33 11.93
N PHE A 174 0.54 -3.95 10.86
CA PHE A 174 -0.26 -4.65 9.85
C PHE A 174 -0.64 -6.09 10.22
N SER A 175 -0.03 -6.69 11.25
CA SER A 175 -0.26 -8.10 11.59
C SER A 175 -1.72 -8.36 11.95
N LEU A 176 -2.25 -9.48 11.48
CA LEU A 176 -3.68 -9.63 11.21
C LEU A 176 -4.51 -10.00 12.45
N ASP A 177 -3.89 -10.58 13.47
CA ASP A 177 -4.60 -10.96 14.69
C ASP A 177 -3.76 -10.84 15.97
N GLU A 178 -4.46 -10.78 17.10
CA GLU A 178 -3.87 -10.64 18.43
C GLU A 178 -2.98 -11.84 18.80
N SER A 179 -3.27 -13.03 18.25
CA SER A 179 -2.47 -14.24 18.45
C SER A 179 -1.10 -14.16 17.76
N GLU A 180 -1.06 -13.70 16.52
CA GLU A 180 0.14 -13.50 15.72
C GLU A 180 0.96 -12.34 16.25
N CYS A 181 0.34 -11.35 16.91
CA CYS A 181 1.05 -10.22 17.48
C CYS A 181 2.16 -10.64 18.47
N ALA A 182 1.85 -11.56 19.38
CA ALA A 182 2.81 -12.05 20.36
C ALA A 182 3.97 -12.78 19.68
N ASP A 183 3.67 -13.59 18.65
CA ASP A 183 4.64 -14.38 17.90
C ASP A 183 5.48 -13.52 16.95
N ALA A 184 4.90 -12.48 16.35
CA ALA A 184 5.62 -11.50 15.55
C ALA A 184 6.63 -10.77 16.43
N ILE A 185 6.17 -10.14 17.53
CA ILE A 185 7.02 -9.32 18.40
C ILE A 185 8.13 -10.15 19.06
N ASN A 186 7.79 -11.34 19.59
CA ASN A 186 8.69 -12.12 20.44
C ASN A 186 9.23 -13.40 19.80
N GLY A 187 8.60 -13.93 18.77
CA GLY A 187 8.87 -15.26 18.21
C GLY A 187 9.78 -15.24 17.00
N THR A 188 9.54 -14.36 16.03
CA THR A 188 10.13 -14.46 14.68
C THR A 188 11.63 -14.17 14.62
N LEU A 189 12.10 -13.12 15.30
CA LEU A 189 13.49 -12.65 15.15
C LEU A 189 14.41 -13.21 16.25
N PRO A 190 15.70 -13.48 15.97
CA PRO A 190 16.65 -14.03 16.96
C PRO A 190 17.06 -13.02 18.07
N ILE A 191 16.39 -11.88 18.16
CA ILE A 191 16.64 -10.80 19.12
C ILE A 191 15.36 -10.42 19.88
N HIS A 192 15.55 -9.75 21.02
CA HIS A 192 14.49 -9.02 21.72
C HIS A 192 14.21 -7.70 21.00
N THR A 193 13.39 -7.76 19.94
CA THR A 193 13.16 -6.66 18.98
C THR A 193 12.72 -5.37 19.66
N SER A 194 11.71 -5.41 20.54
CA SER A 194 11.20 -4.20 21.20
C SER A 194 12.28 -3.48 22.02
N THR A 195 13.11 -4.21 22.77
CA THR A 195 14.20 -3.60 23.55
C THR A 195 15.33 -3.09 22.63
N TYR A 196 15.67 -3.85 21.59
CA TYR A 196 16.70 -3.45 20.62
C TYR A 196 16.32 -2.17 19.86
N CYS A 197 15.05 -2.05 19.48
CA CYS A 197 14.47 -0.87 18.83
C CYS A 197 14.20 0.29 19.80
N GLY A 198 14.45 0.08 21.10
CA GLY A 198 14.38 1.13 22.11
C GLY A 198 12.96 1.50 22.53
N CYS A 199 12.05 0.54 22.55
CA CYS A 199 10.74 0.69 23.18
C CYS A 199 10.90 0.94 24.69
N VAL A 200 10.12 1.87 25.23
CA VAL A 200 10.06 2.15 26.67
C VAL A 200 9.23 1.10 27.40
N ASN A 201 9.45 0.95 28.70
CA ASN A 201 8.69 0.02 29.57
C ASN A 201 8.82 -1.47 29.20
N VAL A 202 9.79 -1.83 28.37
CA VAL A 202 10.12 -3.23 28.11
C VAL A 202 11.22 -3.66 29.07
N SER A 203 10.99 -4.78 29.76
CA SER A 203 12.01 -5.40 30.60
C SER A 203 13.26 -5.68 29.76
N THR A 204 14.38 -5.05 30.12
CA THR A 204 15.65 -5.29 29.42
C THR A 204 16.07 -6.74 29.69
N PRO A 205 16.25 -7.57 28.67
CA PRO A 205 16.70 -8.94 28.85
C PRO A 205 18.11 -8.94 29.46
N VAL A 206 18.42 -9.97 30.24
CA VAL A 206 19.80 -10.20 30.69
C VAL A 206 20.62 -10.52 29.44
N PRO A 207 21.71 -9.77 29.16
CA PRO A 207 22.49 -10.00 27.97
C PRO A 207 23.09 -11.42 28.00
N THR A 208 22.75 -12.21 26.99
CA THR A 208 23.21 -13.60 26.83
C THR A 208 24.43 -13.70 25.93
N CYS A 209 24.68 -12.66 25.12
CA CYS A 209 25.72 -12.64 24.11
C CYS A 209 26.53 -11.34 24.17
N SER A 210 27.84 -11.47 23.97
CA SER A 210 28.76 -10.36 23.72
C SER A 210 29.58 -10.69 22.48
N LEU A 211 29.68 -9.74 21.55
CA LEU A 211 30.51 -9.89 20.35
C LEU A 211 31.98 -9.98 20.73
N CYS A 212 32.47 -9.05 21.57
CA CYS A 212 33.88 -8.93 21.92
C CYS A 212 34.23 -9.51 23.32
N GLY A 213 33.29 -10.13 24.03
CA GLY A 213 33.49 -10.50 25.42
C GLY A 213 33.82 -9.26 26.26
N ASP A 214 35.00 -9.26 26.90
CA ASP A 214 35.57 -8.13 27.64
C ASP A 214 36.50 -7.24 26.79
N ALA A 215 36.76 -7.60 25.53
CA ALA A 215 37.60 -6.83 24.63
C ALA A 215 36.86 -5.61 24.07
N ALA A 216 37.62 -4.57 23.70
CA ALA A 216 37.08 -3.40 23.04
C ALA A 216 36.75 -3.68 21.57
N LEU A 217 35.74 -2.99 21.05
CA LEU A 217 35.47 -2.95 19.61
C LEU A 217 36.55 -2.12 18.92
N ILE A 218 37.31 -2.72 18.00
CA ILE A 218 38.43 -2.06 17.32
C ILE A 218 38.02 -1.55 15.95
N ASN A 219 37.30 -2.36 15.17
CA ASN A 219 36.99 -2.09 13.77
C ASN A 219 35.51 -1.74 13.57
N ALA A 220 35.00 -0.75 14.31
CA ALA A 220 33.57 -0.41 14.36
C ALA A 220 32.91 -0.25 12.96
N ASP A 221 33.58 0.44 12.04
CA ASP A 221 33.06 0.74 10.70
C ASP A 221 33.29 -0.36 9.66
N MET A 222 33.89 -1.50 10.05
CA MET A 222 34.20 -2.57 9.11
C MET A 222 32.95 -3.38 8.76
N ASN A 223 32.69 -3.55 7.45
CA ASN A 223 31.62 -4.39 6.95
C ASN A 223 31.99 -5.88 7.10
N VAL A 224 31.08 -6.66 7.69
CA VAL A 224 31.27 -8.08 8.01
C VAL A 224 30.24 -9.00 7.37
N ALA A 225 29.12 -8.46 6.89
CA ALA A 225 28.10 -9.21 6.18
C ALA A 225 27.40 -8.33 5.13
N GLU A 226 26.81 -8.98 4.13
CA GLU A 226 25.89 -8.32 3.19
C GLU A 226 24.46 -8.28 3.79
N PRO A 227 23.71 -7.18 3.61
CA PRO A 227 24.10 -5.92 2.99
C PRO A 227 24.79 -4.98 4.00
N ASP A 228 26.07 -4.66 3.77
CA ASP A 228 26.87 -3.64 4.49
C ASP A 228 26.68 -3.58 6.01
N VAL A 229 26.62 -4.72 6.70
CA VAL A 229 26.48 -4.75 8.16
C VAL A 229 27.83 -4.46 8.79
N THR A 230 27.90 -3.43 9.62
CA THR A 230 29.12 -3.01 10.30
C THR A 230 29.35 -3.78 11.60
N CYS A 231 30.61 -3.88 12.03
CA CYS A 231 30.96 -4.39 13.35
C CYS A 231 30.26 -3.63 14.49
N GLN A 232 30.06 -2.31 14.36
CA GLN A 232 29.32 -1.50 15.32
C GLN A 232 27.88 -1.99 15.48
N GLU A 233 27.19 -2.29 14.38
CA GLU A 233 25.81 -2.77 14.44
C GLU A 233 25.72 -4.16 15.07
N LEU A 234 26.65 -5.07 14.73
CA LEU A 234 26.71 -6.38 15.38
C LEU A 234 27.00 -6.27 16.88
N PHE A 235 27.91 -5.37 17.26
CA PHE A 235 28.26 -5.11 18.66
C PHE A 235 27.06 -4.58 19.45
N GLU A 236 26.31 -3.63 18.88
CA GLU A 236 25.11 -3.08 19.50
C GLU A 236 23.95 -4.07 19.58
N MET A 237 23.88 -5.03 18.65
CA MET A 237 22.83 -6.04 18.60
C MET A 237 23.09 -7.21 19.55
N ALA A 238 24.35 -7.60 19.77
CA ALA A 238 24.71 -8.78 20.54
C ALA A 238 24.01 -8.89 21.91
N PRO A 239 23.92 -7.83 22.74
CA PRO A 239 23.28 -7.91 24.05
C PRO A 239 21.78 -8.27 24.01
N PHE A 240 21.14 -8.13 22.85
CA PHE A 240 19.71 -8.35 22.65
C PHE A 240 19.39 -9.71 22.03
N LEU A 241 20.40 -10.54 21.72
CA LEU A 241 20.17 -11.88 21.17
C LEU A 241 19.46 -12.78 22.18
N LYS A 242 18.46 -13.50 21.70
CA LYS A 242 17.76 -14.55 22.47
C LYS A 242 18.23 -15.96 22.09
N ASP A 243 18.83 -16.10 20.91
CA ASP A 243 19.22 -17.37 20.33
C ASP A 243 20.75 -17.61 20.45
N GLN A 244 21.11 -18.71 21.12
CA GLN A 244 22.52 -19.09 21.34
C GLN A 244 23.25 -19.49 20.05
N LEU A 245 22.55 -20.09 19.09
CA LEU A 245 23.11 -20.45 17.79
C LEU A 245 23.44 -19.18 17.00
N TYR A 246 22.54 -18.20 17.02
CA TYR A 246 22.79 -16.91 16.39
C TYR A 246 23.93 -16.14 17.07
N CYS A 247 24.02 -16.20 18.41
CA CYS A 247 25.16 -15.65 19.13
C CYS A 247 26.49 -16.28 18.70
N SER A 248 26.52 -17.61 18.57
CA SER A 248 27.72 -18.34 18.14
C SER A 248 28.12 -17.96 16.72
N ALA A 249 27.15 -17.76 15.81
CA ALA A 249 27.39 -17.28 14.46
C ALA A 249 27.93 -15.83 14.45
N LEU A 250 27.39 -14.96 15.31
CA LEU A 250 27.84 -13.58 15.45
C LEU A 250 29.30 -13.51 15.97
N GLN A 251 29.65 -14.38 16.92
CA GLN A 251 31.01 -14.51 17.46
C GLN A 251 32.04 -14.99 16.43
N ALA A 252 31.63 -15.58 15.30
CA ALA A 252 32.56 -15.87 14.20
C ALA A 252 33.21 -14.60 13.62
N ASN A 253 32.59 -13.43 13.82
CA ASN A 253 33.13 -12.13 13.42
C ASN A 253 34.06 -11.51 14.47
N PHE A 254 34.31 -12.18 15.60
CA PHE A 254 35.13 -11.66 16.70
C PHE A 254 36.51 -11.19 16.26
N THR A 255 37.26 -12.02 15.52
CA THR A 255 38.61 -11.67 15.08
C THR A 255 38.62 -10.44 14.17
N ILE A 256 37.56 -10.26 13.37
CA ILE A 256 37.41 -9.12 12.46
C ILE A 256 37.10 -7.85 13.26
N CYS A 257 36.17 -7.92 14.21
CA CYS A 257 35.68 -6.73 14.91
C CYS A 257 36.53 -6.32 16.12
N CYS A 258 37.16 -7.28 16.82
CA CYS A 258 37.69 -7.11 18.17
C CYS A 258 39.21 -7.34 18.30
N GLU A 259 39.84 -8.12 17.41
CA GLU A 259 41.28 -8.45 17.53
C GLU A 259 42.18 -7.63 16.59
N GLY A 260 41.61 -6.75 15.76
CA GLY A 260 42.36 -6.02 14.76
C GLY A 260 42.99 -6.96 13.70
N GLY A 261 42.40 -8.15 13.51
CA GLY A 261 42.86 -9.10 12.51
C GLY A 261 42.88 -8.42 11.15
N ALA A 262 44.05 -8.45 10.49
CA ALA A 262 44.15 -7.99 9.12
C ALA A 262 43.11 -8.73 8.29
N VAL A 263 42.18 -7.99 7.66
CA VAL A 263 41.17 -8.54 6.77
C VAL A 263 41.90 -9.48 5.80
N PRO A 264 41.67 -10.81 5.84
CA PRO A 264 42.24 -11.67 4.82
C PRO A 264 41.72 -11.11 3.50
N ALA A 265 42.65 -10.68 2.63
CA ALA A 265 42.31 -10.06 1.36
C ALA A 265 41.18 -10.88 0.72
N PRO A 266 40.08 -10.23 0.25
CA PRO A 266 38.88 -10.91 -0.19
C PRO A 266 39.31 -12.04 -1.10
N THR A 267 39.19 -13.26 -0.59
CA THR A 267 39.58 -14.45 -1.33
C THR A 267 38.53 -14.52 -2.41
N MET A 268 38.86 -13.98 -3.58
CA MET A 268 38.04 -14.14 -4.77
C MET A 268 37.84 -15.64 -4.91
N SER A 269 36.65 -16.12 -4.53
CA SER A 269 36.25 -17.49 -4.77
C SER A 269 36.57 -17.73 -6.23
N PRO A 270 37.44 -18.70 -6.58
CA PRO A 270 37.75 -18.99 -7.96
C PRO A 270 36.40 -19.20 -8.65
N THR A 271 36.13 -18.37 -9.66
CA THR A 271 34.96 -18.50 -10.50
C THR A 271 35.06 -19.86 -11.18
N THR A 272 34.54 -20.89 -10.53
CA THR A 272 34.39 -22.21 -11.11
C THR A 272 33.42 -22.02 -12.26
N ALA A 273 33.95 -22.13 -13.48
CA ALA A 273 33.16 -22.05 -14.69
C ALA A 273 31.94 -22.99 -14.56
N PRO A 274 30.72 -22.51 -14.88
CA PRO A 274 29.53 -23.33 -14.77
C PRO A 274 29.66 -24.54 -15.70
N ASP A 275 29.75 -25.72 -15.09
CA ASP A 275 29.66 -27.00 -15.80
C ASP A 275 28.24 -27.14 -16.37
N ARG A 276 28.19 -27.20 -17.69
CA ARG A 276 26.97 -27.08 -18.49
C ARG A 276 26.32 -28.46 -18.60
N SER A 277 25.59 -28.87 -17.57
CA SER A 277 24.76 -30.08 -17.62
C SER A 277 23.36 -29.75 -18.19
N PRO A 278 22.83 -30.51 -19.17
CA PRO A 278 21.56 -30.21 -19.82
C PRO A 278 20.38 -30.66 -18.95
N GLN A 279 19.62 -29.70 -18.39
CA GLN A 279 18.30 -29.97 -17.83
C GLN A 279 17.20 -29.61 -18.84
N ALA A 280 16.30 -30.58 -19.02
CA ALA A 280 15.09 -30.47 -19.82
C ALA A 280 14.16 -29.41 -19.25
N GLN A 281 13.73 -28.49 -20.10
CA GLN A 281 12.74 -27.47 -19.81
C GLN A 281 11.35 -28.09 -19.91
N THR A 282 10.63 -28.12 -18.79
CA THR A 282 9.18 -28.30 -18.75
C THR A 282 8.59 -26.91 -18.53
N GLU A 283 8.14 -26.29 -19.62
CA GLU A 283 7.42 -25.02 -19.59
C GLU A 283 6.03 -25.24 -18.97
N SER A 284 5.75 -24.54 -17.87
CA SER A 284 4.40 -24.30 -17.39
C SER A 284 4.02 -22.85 -17.69
N PRO A 285 2.79 -22.58 -18.15
CA PRO A 285 2.40 -21.27 -18.66
C PRO A 285 2.19 -20.26 -17.54
N SER A 286 2.98 -19.19 -17.54
CA SER A 286 2.76 -18.00 -16.73
C SER A 286 1.64 -17.18 -17.37
N THR A 287 0.50 -17.07 -16.69
CA THR A 287 -0.52 -16.07 -17.00
C THR A 287 -0.08 -14.72 -16.45
N ASP A 288 0.44 -13.87 -17.33
CA ASP A 288 0.64 -12.45 -17.09
C ASP A 288 -0.71 -11.75 -16.89
N LEU A 289 -0.99 -11.32 -15.66
CA LEU A 289 -1.97 -10.25 -15.39
C LEU A 289 -1.23 -8.91 -15.36
N THR A 290 -1.07 -8.31 -16.54
CA THR A 290 -0.72 -6.90 -16.67
C THR A 290 -1.99 -6.08 -16.92
N SER A 291 -2.62 -5.59 -15.85
CA SER A 291 -3.70 -4.61 -15.94
C SER A 291 -3.50 -3.49 -14.93
N GLY A 292 -2.67 -2.51 -15.28
CA GLY A 292 -2.47 -1.33 -14.46
C GLY A 292 -1.72 -0.25 -15.22
N ALA A 293 -2.39 0.42 -16.17
CA ALA A 293 -2.01 1.74 -16.69
C ALA A 293 -2.94 2.19 -17.85
N ARG A 294 -4.22 2.51 -17.57
CA ARG A 294 -5.09 3.22 -18.54
C ARG A 294 -6.11 4.14 -17.85
N TRP A 295 -5.67 5.07 -17.00
CA TRP A 295 -6.59 6.04 -16.37
C TRP A 295 -6.69 7.39 -17.08
N HIS A 296 -5.80 7.73 -18.02
CA HIS A 296 -5.84 9.04 -18.70
C HIS A 296 -6.46 9.08 -20.11
N ALA A 297 -6.80 7.93 -20.71
CA ALA A 297 -7.33 7.88 -22.09
C ALA A 297 -8.86 8.00 -22.19
N SER A 298 -9.60 7.78 -21.10
CA SER A 298 -11.06 7.66 -21.15
C SER A 298 -11.80 9.00 -21.14
N ILE A 299 -11.19 10.07 -20.62
CA ILE A 299 -11.80 11.40 -20.54
C ILE A 299 -11.86 12.07 -21.93
N TRP A 300 -10.87 11.83 -22.80
CA TRP A 300 -10.89 12.33 -24.18
C TRP A 300 -11.90 11.61 -25.08
N LEU A 301 -12.26 10.35 -24.77
CA LEU A 301 -13.25 9.60 -25.54
C LEU A 301 -14.68 10.14 -25.34
N LEU A 302 -15.00 10.68 -24.16
CA LEU A 302 -16.34 11.22 -23.84
C LEU A 302 -16.64 12.54 -24.58
N CYS A 303 -15.63 13.36 -24.89
CA CYS A 303 -15.79 14.53 -25.74
C CYS A 303 -15.87 14.20 -27.24
N ALA A 304 -15.28 13.08 -27.69
CA ALA A 304 -15.32 12.68 -29.10
C ALA A 304 -16.63 11.94 -29.47
N LEU A 305 -17.19 11.15 -28.55
CA LEU A 305 -18.44 10.40 -28.78
C LEU A 305 -19.69 11.27 -28.87
N SER A 306 -19.70 12.43 -28.20
CA SER A 306 -20.78 13.42 -28.31
C SER A 306 -20.82 14.12 -29.68
N VAL A 307 -19.69 14.17 -30.41
CA VAL A 307 -19.64 14.71 -31.78
C VAL A 307 -19.97 13.64 -32.83
N ALA A 308 -19.59 12.38 -32.61
CA ALA A 308 -19.80 11.31 -33.59
C ALA A 308 -21.26 10.81 -33.68
N MET A 309 -22.02 10.81 -32.58
CA MET A 309 -23.44 10.39 -32.63
C MET A 309 -24.36 11.38 -33.35
N VAL A 310 -23.93 12.62 -33.58
CA VAL A 310 -24.68 13.61 -34.37
C VAL A 310 -24.43 13.43 -35.88
N ALA A 311 -23.34 12.76 -36.28
CA ALA A 311 -22.95 12.62 -37.69
C ALA A 311 -23.45 11.34 -38.38
N SER A 312 -23.89 10.32 -37.63
CA SER A 312 -24.32 9.03 -38.22
C SER A 312 -25.84 8.88 -38.41
N GLN A 313 -26.62 9.95 -38.22
CA GLN A 313 -28.06 9.97 -38.50
C GLN A 313 -28.44 11.18 -39.36
N THR A 314 -27.86 11.21 -40.56
CA THR A 314 -28.49 11.85 -41.72
C THR A 314 -28.69 10.75 -42.77
N PRO A 315 -29.86 10.71 -43.45
CA PRO A 315 -30.25 9.61 -44.33
C PRO A 315 -29.33 9.40 -45.53
#